data_AF-A0A9W4NY08-F1
#
_entry.id   AF-A0A9W4NY08-F1
#
_cell.length_a   1.000
_cell.length_b   1.000
_cell.length_c   1.000
_cell.angle_alpha   90.00
_cell.angle_beta   90.00
_cell.angle_gamma   90.00
#
_symmetry.space_group_name_H-M   'P 1'
#
loop_
_entity.id
_entity.type
_entity.pdbx_description
1 polymer ?
#
loop_
_entity_poly.entity_id
_entity_poly.type
_entity_poly.pdbx_seq_one_letter_code
_entity_poly.pdbx_strand_id
1 'polypeptide(L)'
;MNAENYTTTDWGTNIQAAQDAHIDAFTLNIASDPRIAQIMPKAFKVAASKGFKLFLSFDYAGNDAWGADKVAELLTIYTNLDAYYQHNGQNLVSTFEGSGSAEDWISIKEKYNVFFIPD
;
A
#
# COMPACT_ATOMS: atom_id res chain seq x y z
N MET A 1 8.49 6.01 11.22
CA MET A 1 7.38 5.26 10.58
C MET A 1 6.78 4.29 11.59
N ASN A 2 5.45 4.12 11.62
CA ASN A 2 4.78 3.36 12.69
C ASN A 2 5.16 1.86 12.74
N ALA A 3 5.42 1.25 11.59
CA ALA A 3 5.74 -0.18 11.48
C ALA A 3 7.25 -0.48 11.35
N GLU A 4 8.12 0.48 11.65
CA GLU A 4 9.57 0.38 11.42
C GLU A 4 10.21 -0.85 12.08
N ASN A 5 9.79 -1.16 13.31
CA ASN A 5 10.32 -2.27 14.09
C ASN A 5 9.36 -3.47 14.16
N TYR A 6 8.29 -3.49 13.35
CA TYR A 6 7.35 -4.61 13.37
C TYR A 6 8.03 -5.89 12.89
N THR A 7 7.99 -6.90 13.75
CA THR A 7 8.35 -8.27 13.42
C THR A 7 7.22 -8.94 12.64
N THR A 8 7.47 -10.14 12.11
CA THR A 8 6.40 -10.96 11.52
C THR A 8 5.33 -11.34 12.55
N THR A 9 5.71 -11.45 13.83
CA THR A 9 4.77 -11.73 14.94
C THR A 9 3.86 -10.53 15.19
N ASP A 10 4.41 -9.32 15.16
CA ASP A 10 3.61 -8.09 15.34
C ASP A 10 2.59 -7.94 14.20
N TRP A 11 3.03 -8.10 12.95
CA TRP A 11 2.12 -8.12 11.80
C TRP A 11 1.04 -9.20 11.93
N GLY A 12 1.43 -10.41 12.34
CA GLY A 12 0.50 -11.53 12.48
C GLY A 12 -0.55 -11.28 13.56
N THR A 13 -0.14 -10.68 14.68
CA THR A 13 -1.03 -10.33 15.80
C THR A 13 -2.02 -9.25 15.38
N ASN A 14 -1.55 -8.18 14.75
CA ASN A 14 -2.42 -7.09 14.30
C ASN A 14 -3.40 -7.54 13.21
N ILE A 15 -2.95 -8.34 12.24
CA ILE A 15 -3.82 -8.91 11.21
C ILE A 15 -4.87 -9.83 11.83
N GLN A 16 -4.50 -10.67 12.80
CA GLN A 16 -5.46 -11.53 13.48
C GLN A 16 -6.55 -10.70 14.18
N ALA A 17 -6.15 -9.68 14.94
CA ALA A 17 -7.10 -8.79 15.61
C ALA A 17 -8.03 -8.07 14.62
N ALA A 18 -7.53 -7.69 13.45
CA ALA A 18 -8.34 -7.10 12.40
C ALA A 18 -9.35 -8.08 11.79
N GLN A 19 -8.95 -9.32 11.54
CA GLN A 19 -9.85 -10.39 11.09
C GLN A 19 -10.95 -10.67 12.11
N ASP A 20 -10.59 -10.74 13.40
CA ASP A 20 -11.53 -10.94 14.51
C ASP A 20 -12.53 -9.78 14.63
N ALA A 21 -12.14 -8.58 14.18
CA ALA A 21 -12.97 -7.38 14.10
C ALA A 21 -13.70 -7.21 12.76
N HIS A 22 -13.62 -8.18 11.84
CA HIS A 22 -14.22 -8.14 10.50
C HIS A 22 -13.71 -6.99 9.60
N ILE A 23 -12.46 -6.56 9.79
CA ILE A 23 -11.80 -5.61 8.89
C ILE A 23 -11.32 -6.36 7.64
N ASP A 24 -11.56 -5.80 6.45
CA ASP A 24 -11.23 -6.46 5.18
C ASP A 24 -9.77 -6.32 4.75
N ALA A 25 -9.15 -5.18 5.05
CA ALA A 25 -7.80 -4.86 4.63
C ALA A 25 -7.15 -3.77 5.51
N PHE A 26 -5.82 -3.68 5.45
CA PHE A 26 -5.11 -2.50 5.93
C PHE A 26 -4.66 -1.61 4.78
N THR A 27 -4.84 -0.30 4.98
CA THR A 27 -4.15 0.73 4.22
C THR A 27 -2.74 0.90 4.77
N LEU A 28 -1.73 0.80 3.92
CA LEU A 28 -0.33 1.04 4.30
C LEU A 28 0.06 2.47 3.93
N ASN A 29 0.10 3.36 4.93
CA ASN A 29 0.61 4.72 4.75
C ASN A 29 2.14 4.70 4.56
N ILE A 30 2.60 5.06 3.36
CA ILE A 30 4.01 5.00 2.97
C ILE A 30 4.51 6.38 2.50
N ALA A 31 5.48 6.93 3.22
CA ALA A 31 6.28 8.06 2.76
C ALA A 31 7.41 7.58 1.84
N SER A 32 7.96 8.47 1.01
CA SER A 32 9.10 8.17 0.13
C SER A 32 10.38 7.94 0.93
N ASP A 33 10.45 6.78 1.58
CA ASP A 33 11.48 6.40 2.55
C ASP A 33 12.12 5.06 2.18
N PRO A 34 13.46 4.94 2.09
CA PRO A 34 14.14 3.70 1.76
C PRO A 34 13.79 2.50 2.67
N ARG A 35 13.39 2.76 3.93
CA ARG A 35 13.04 1.72 4.91
C ARG A 35 11.83 0.87 4.50
N ILE A 36 10.95 1.39 3.64
CA ILE A 36 9.79 0.62 3.16
C ILE A 36 10.21 -0.68 2.46
N ALA A 37 11.39 -0.71 1.83
CA ALA A 37 11.90 -1.89 1.15
C ALA A 37 12.14 -3.08 2.11
N GLN A 38 12.30 -2.82 3.41
CA GLN A 38 12.48 -3.85 4.43
C GLN A 38 11.16 -4.25 5.12
N ILE A 39 10.17 -3.36 5.13
CA ILE A 39 8.92 -3.52 5.88
C ILE A 39 7.83 -4.12 5.00
N MET A 40 7.68 -3.58 3.80
CA MET A 40 6.61 -3.95 2.87
C MET A 40 6.64 -5.45 2.52
N PRO A 41 7.80 -6.08 2.19
CA PRO A 41 7.83 -7.51 1.93
C PRO A 41 7.40 -8.36 3.14
N LYS A 42 7.74 -7.94 4.37
CA LYS A 42 7.34 -8.64 5.59
C LYS A 42 5.83 -8.55 5.80
N ALA A 43 5.26 -7.36 5.65
CA ALA A 43 3.82 -7.13 5.80
C ALA A 43 3.02 -7.98 4.81
N PHE A 44 3.35 -7.91 3.51
CA PHE A 44 2.67 -8.68 2.46
C PHE A 44 2.85 -10.19 2.62
N LYS A 45 4.03 -10.66 3.06
CA LYS A 45 4.25 -12.09 3.34
C LYS A 45 3.33 -12.60 4.45
N VAL A 46 3.20 -11.85 5.55
CA VAL A 46 2.35 -12.25 6.67
C VAL A 46 0.87 -12.17 6.28
N ALA A 47 0.45 -11.11 5.58
CA ALA A 47 -0.92 -10.99 5.09
C ALA A 47 -1.31 -12.14 4.15
N ALA A 48 -0.44 -12.50 3.20
CA ALA A 48 -0.65 -13.66 2.34
C ALA A 48 -0.83 -14.96 3.14
N SER A 49 0.02 -15.19 4.17
CA SER A 49 -0.07 -16.39 5.02
C SER A 49 -1.37 -16.47 5.84
N LYS A 50 -2.05 -15.35 6.05
CA LYS A 50 -3.30 -15.24 6.81
C LYS A 50 -4.54 -15.04 5.93
N GLY A 51 -4.38 -15.00 4.61
CA GLY A 51 -5.46 -14.66 3.68
C GLY A 51 -6.00 -13.23 3.84
N PHE A 52 -5.22 -12.33 4.45
CA PHE A 52 -5.59 -10.93 4.67
C PHE A 52 -5.12 -10.04 3.52
N LYS A 53 -5.74 -8.87 3.36
CA LYS A 53 -5.45 -7.95 2.26
C LYS A 53 -4.80 -6.66 2.74
N LEU A 54 -3.94 -6.09 1.90
CA LEU A 54 -3.27 -4.81 2.12
C LEU A 54 -3.37 -3.97 0.84
N PHE A 55 -3.34 -2.65 0.94
CA PHE A 55 -3.17 -1.77 -0.21
C PHE A 55 -2.35 -0.53 0.14
N LEU A 56 -1.88 0.19 -0.89
CA LEU A 56 -0.95 1.30 -0.72
C LEU A 56 -1.68 2.63 -0.53
N SER A 57 -1.20 3.42 0.43
CA SER A 57 -1.47 4.86 0.55
C SER A 57 -0.16 5.63 0.43
N PHE A 58 0.01 6.36 -0.67
CA PHE A 58 1.21 7.16 -0.91
C PHE A 58 1.11 8.48 -0.16
N ASP A 59 1.92 8.65 0.88
CA ASP A 59 2.04 9.88 1.65
C ASP A 59 3.01 10.84 0.96
N TYR A 60 2.46 11.88 0.32
CA TYR A 60 3.22 12.90 -0.40
C TYR A 60 3.76 14.00 0.51
N ALA A 61 3.31 14.08 1.77
CA ALA A 61 3.77 15.06 2.75
C ALA A 61 4.77 14.49 3.76
N GLY A 62 4.87 13.16 3.87
CA GLY A 62 5.60 12.48 4.94
C GLY A 62 7.13 12.48 4.80
N ASN A 63 7.68 12.50 3.58
CA ASN A 63 9.13 12.57 3.32
C ASN A 63 9.42 12.91 1.85
N ASP A 64 9.20 14.18 1.49
CA ASP A 64 9.13 14.67 0.10
C ASP A 64 8.01 14.00 -0.73
N ALA A 65 7.61 14.67 -1.80
CA ALA A 65 6.64 14.14 -2.75
C ALA A 65 7.20 12.90 -3.46
N TRP A 66 6.33 11.91 -3.71
CA TRP A 66 6.70 10.75 -4.51
C TRP A 66 6.89 11.13 -5.98
N GLY A 67 7.97 10.65 -6.60
CA GLY A 67 8.11 10.69 -8.06
C GLY A 67 7.26 9.61 -8.74
N ALA A 68 6.66 9.95 -9.89
CA ALA A 68 5.81 9.04 -10.68
C ALA A 68 6.46 7.68 -10.99
N ASP A 69 7.75 7.69 -11.36
CA ASP A 69 8.50 6.46 -11.66
C ASP A 69 8.55 5.51 -10.46
N LYS A 70 8.71 6.07 -9.25
CA LYS A 70 8.79 5.26 -8.03
C LYS A 70 7.42 4.72 -7.62
N VAL A 71 6.36 5.50 -7.81
CA VAL A 71 4.98 5.01 -7.66
C VAL A 71 4.74 3.84 -8.61
N ALA A 72 5.07 3.99 -9.90
CA ALA A 72 4.92 2.96 -10.92
C ALA A 72 5.70 1.67 -10.58
N GLU A 73 6.93 1.80 -10.07
CA GLU A 73 7.73 0.67 -9.59
C GLU A 73 7.01 -0.08 -8.47
N LEU A 74 6.53 0.62 -7.45
CA LEU A 74 5.84 0.01 -6.30
C LEU A 74 4.52 -0.64 -6.71
N LEU A 75 3.74 0.00 -7.59
CA LEU A 75 2.54 -0.62 -8.14
C LEU A 75 2.89 -1.92 -8.86
N THR A 76 3.90 -1.92 -9.72
CA THR A 76 4.35 -3.12 -10.46
C THR A 76 4.71 -4.28 -9.53
N ILE A 77 5.36 -3.99 -8.41
CA ILE A 77 5.78 -4.99 -7.42
C ILE A 77 4.59 -5.54 -6.63
N TYR A 78 3.74 -4.67 -6.08
CA TYR A 78 2.78 -5.07 -5.06
C TYR A 78 1.39 -5.41 -5.61
N THR A 79 0.91 -4.77 -6.68
CA THR A 79 -0.47 -4.97 -7.15
C THR A 79 -0.72 -6.36 -7.75
N ASN A 80 0.34 -7.09 -8.07
CA ASN A 80 0.26 -8.47 -8.59
C ASN A 80 0.29 -9.54 -7.49
N LEU A 81 0.42 -9.14 -6.22
CA LEU A 81 0.43 -10.08 -5.10
C LEU A 81 -0.99 -10.47 -4.73
N ASP A 82 -1.22 -11.74 -4.42
CA ASP A 82 -2.53 -12.24 -3.98
C ASP A 82 -3.06 -11.51 -2.73
N ALA A 83 -2.16 -11.02 -1.87
CA ALA A 83 -2.51 -10.25 -0.68
C ALA A 83 -2.83 -8.76 -0.96
N TYR A 84 -2.81 -8.31 -2.21
CA TYR A 84 -3.22 -6.96 -2.57
C TYR A 84 -4.74 -6.83 -2.60
N TYR A 85 -5.28 -5.77 -1.99
CA TYR A 85 -6.72 -5.54 -1.98
C TYR A 85 -7.21 -4.99 -3.32
N GLN A 86 -8.29 -5.57 -3.84
CA GLN A 86 -8.96 -5.12 -5.05
C GLN A 86 -10.39 -4.67 -4.74
N HIS A 87 -10.76 -3.51 -5.29
CA HIS A 87 -12.13 -3.02 -5.30
C HIS A 87 -12.72 -3.24 -6.69
N ASN A 88 -13.78 -4.05 -6.80
CA ASN A 88 -14.46 -4.37 -8.07
C ASN A 88 -13.50 -4.81 -9.20
N GLY A 89 -12.49 -5.62 -8.86
CA GLY A 89 -11.51 -6.13 -9.81
C GLY A 89 -10.40 -5.13 -10.20
N GLN A 90 -10.35 -3.96 -9.55
CA GLN A 90 -9.28 -2.97 -9.72
C GLN A 90 -8.44 -2.89 -8.44
N ASN A 91 -7.13 -2.69 -8.58
CA ASN A 91 -6.24 -2.55 -7.43
C ASN A 91 -6.52 -1.22 -6.72
N LEU A 92 -6.93 -1.26 -5.45
CA LEU A 92 -7.23 -0.05 -4.70
C LEU A 92 -5.91 0.67 -4.37
N VAL A 93 -5.84 1.97 -4.63
CA VAL A 93 -4.70 2.83 -4.27
C VAL A 93 -5.22 4.12 -3.67
N SER A 94 -4.52 4.65 -2.69
CA SER A 94 -4.85 5.93 -2.05
C SER A 94 -3.63 6.83 -1.92
N THR A 95 -3.86 8.09 -1.56
CA THR A 95 -2.81 9.08 -1.31
C THR A 95 -3.08 9.81 0.00
N PHE A 96 -2.04 10.48 0.53
CA PHE A 96 -2.15 11.56 1.50
C PHE A 96 -1.49 12.82 0.92
N GLU A 97 -2.19 13.95 0.86
CA GLU A 97 -1.69 15.25 0.35
C GLU A 97 -1.12 15.20 -1.10
N GLY A 98 -1.69 14.34 -1.95
CA GLY A 98 -1.17 14.03 -3.30
C GLY A 98 -1.60 14.96 -4.43
N SER A 99 -2.29 16.07 -4.14
CA SER A 99 -2.92 16.93 -5.16
C SER A 99 -1.93 17.56 -6.15
N GLY A 100 -0.71 17.84 -5.72
CA GLY A 100 0.36 18.38 -6.57
C GLY A 100 0.85 17.41 -7.67
N SER A 101 0.58 16.12 -7.51
CA SER A 101 0.93 15.06 -8.49
C SER A 101 -0.25 14.61 -9.33
N ALA A 102 -1.30 15.44 -9.44
CA ALA A 102 -2.55 15.08 -10.12
C ALA A 102 -2.36 14.61 -11.57
N GLU A 103 -1.43 15.21 -12.30
CA GLU A 103 -1.15 14.87 -13.70
C GLU A 103 -0.55 13.46 -13.86
N ASP A 104 0.27 13.02 -12.90
CA ASP A 104 0.87 11.68 -12.90
C ASP A 104 -0.21 10.60 -12.85
N TRP A 105 -1.31 10.85 -12.11
CA TRP A 105 -2.41 9.89 -11.95
C TRP A 105 -3.11 9.54 -13.25
N ILE A 106 -3.16 10.47 -14.21
CA ILE A 106 -3.74 10.19 -15.53
C ILE A 106 -2.94 9.07 -16.20
N SER A 107 -1.62 9.25 -16.29
CA SER A 107 -0.73 8.26 -16.91
C SER A 107 -0.68 6.93 -16.14
N ILE A 108 -0.72 6.97 -14.80
CA ILE A 108 -0.71 5.77 -13.97
C ILE A 108 -1.99 4.96 -14.19
N LYS A 109 -3.16 5.59 -14.26
CA LYS A 109 -4.44 4.89 -14.49
C LYS A 109 -4.56 4.30 -15.89
N GLU A 110 -3.90 4.89 -16.89
CA GLU A 110 -3.84 4.31 -18.24
C GLU A 110 -2.99 3.03 -18.29
N LYS A 111 -1.94 2.95 -17.47
CA LYS A 111 -0.97 1.85 -17.49
C LYS A 111 -1.28 0.74 -16.48
N TYR A 112 -1.90 1.08 -15.36
CA TYR A 112 -2.17 0.15 -14.27
C TYR A 112 -3.68 0.04 -14.03
N ASN A 113 -4.18 -1.18 -13.79
CA ASN A 113 -5.57 -1.40 -13.41
C ASN A 113 -5.81 -1.00 -11.94
N VAL A 114 -5.92 0.30 -11.68
CA VAL A 114 -6.03 0.88 -10.34
C VAL A 114 -7.30 1.70 -10.15
N PHE A 115 -7.93 1.55 -8.99
CA PHE A 115 -9.00 2.40 -8.49
C PHE A 115 -8.39 3.34 -7.44
N PHE A 116 -8.25 4.61 -7.80
CA PHE A 116 -7.62 5.62 -6.96
C PHE A 116 -8.64 6.36 -6.10
N ILE A 117 -8.39 6.41 -4.78
CA ILE A 117 -9.13 7.21 -3.81
C ILE A 117 -8.13 8.13 -3.10
N PRO A 118 -7.95 9.39 -3.57
CA PRO A 118 -7.17 10.36 -2.82
C PRO A 118 -7.93 10.81 -1.56
N ASP A 119 -7.20 11.33 -0.59
CA ASP A 119 -7.70 12.05 0.58
C ASP A 119 -8.08 13.51 0.29
#